data_AF-A0AAV6JSW2-F1
#
_entry.id   AF-A0AAV6JSW2-F1
#
_cell.length_a   1.000
_cell.length_b   1.000
_cell.length_c   1.000
_cell.angle_alpha   90.00
_cell.angle_beta   90.00
_cell.angle_gamma   90.00
#
_symmetry.space_group_name_H-M   'P 1'
#
loop_
_entity.id
_entity.type
_entity.pdbx_description
1 polymer ?
#
loop_
_entity_poly.entity_id
_entity_poly.type
_entity_poly.pdbx_seq_one_letter_code
_entity_poly.pdbx_strand_id
1 'polypeptide(L)'
;MDSDYGIPRELSDLQKLRSTYQPHVPPCLQGTTVRVEFGDATTAADSSGAHTISRIFLHTYGQPLAHFLRATAKVPDAQIITSHPTIRVGLVFCGRQSPGGHNVIWGLHDALKIHNPNSGSDGLFAQKTLEITDDILATYKNQGGYDLLGRTKDQIRTTEQVNAALAACRALKLDGLVIIGGVTSNTDAAHLAEVFAEAKCSTKVVGVPVTSNGDLKNQFVESNVGFDTICKVNSQLISNVCTDAFSAEKYYYFIRLMGRKASHVALECTLQSHPNMVILGEEVAASKLTLFDLTKRICDAVQSRAEQDKYHGVILLPEGLIESIPEVYALLQEIHGLLRQGVSVDNISSQLSPWASALFEFLPPFIRKQVCHPTHLQILLLFPESDDSAQLSQIETEKLLAHLVEEEMNKRTKEGTYKGKKFNAICHFFGYQARGSLPSKFDCDYAFVLGHICYHILAAGLNGYLATVTNLKHPVNKWRCGAAPITAMMTVKRYGRGPGASFIGKPALHPATVDLTGKAYELLRKNATKFLMEDVYRNPGPLQFDGPGADSKVVTLCVEDQDYMGRIKELKEYLDKVRTIVKPGCSQDVLKAALSAMAAVTEILSVMSSPASNGNTPF
;
A
#
# COMPACT_ATOMS: atom_id res chain seq x y z
N MET A 1 28.24 -4.55 9.56
CA MET A 1 27.59 -4.86 10.85
C MET A 1 27.15 -6.29 10.77
N ASP A 2 27.93 -7.21 11.35
CA ASP A 2 27.43 -8.55 11.68
C ASP A 2 26.23 -8.33 12.59
N SER A 3 25.06 -8.62 12.06
CA SER A 3 23.79 -8.29 12.71
C SER A 3 23.35 -9.52 13.49
N ASP A 4 22.92 -9.30 14.73
CA ASP A 4 22.46 -10.31 15.69
C ASP A 4 21.08 -10.89 15.30
N TYR A 5 20.98 -11.41 14.07
CA TYR A 5 19.75 -12.03 13.57
C TYR A 5 19.41 -13.29 14.34
N GLY A 6 18.13 -13.47 14.68
CA GLY A 6 17.67 -14.62 15.43
C GLY A 6 18.15 -14.70 16.88
N ILE A 7 18.83 -13.68 17.41
CA ILE A 7 19.21 -13.67 18.83
C ILE A 7 18.00 -13.25 19.68
N PRO A 8 17.66 -14.00 20.75
CA PRO A 8 16.64 -13.59 21.72
C PRO A 8 16.98 -12.23 22.33
N ARG A 9 15.96 -11.38 22.50
CA ARG A 9 16.14 -10.00 22.97
C ARG A 9 15.70 -9.80 24.39
N GLU A 10 16.39 -8.88 25.06
CA GLU A 10 15.89 -8.29 26.30
C GLU A 10 14.74 -7.34 25.96
N LEU A 11 13.57 -7.61 26.54
CA LEU A 11 12.35 -6.83 26.32
C LEU A 11 12.09 -5.90 27.50
N SER A 12 11.64 -4.67 27.21
CA SER A 12 11.06 -3.79 28.23
C SER A 12 9.76 -4.38 28.81
N ASP A 13 9.30 -3.88 29.95
CA ASP A 13 8.10 -4.41 30.62
C ASP A 13 6.84 -4.35 29.75
N LEU A 14 6.68 -3.26 28.99
CA LEU A 14 5.58 -3.14 28.02
C LEU A 14 5.70 -4.18 26.90
N GLN A 15 6.91 -4.42 26.39
CA GLN A 15 7.13 -5.42 25.33
C GLN A 15 6.91 -6.84 25.84
N LYS A 16 7.30 -7.14 27.08
CA LYS A 16 7.00 -8.42 27.77
C LYS A 16 5.49 -8.62 27.92
N LEU A 17 4.76 -7.59 28.35
CA LEU A 17 3.30 -7.67 28.42
C LEU A 17 2.69 -7.82 27.02
N ARG A 18 3.25 -7.15 26.01
CA ARG A 18 2.75 -7.23 24.64
C ARG A 18 2.99 -8.60 24.01
N SER A 19 4.07 -9.29 24.34
CA SER A 19 4.35 -10.63 23.81
C SER A 19 3.38 -11.69 24.32
N THR A 20 2.63 -11.44 25.41
CA THR A 20 1.60 -12.36 25.90
C THR A 20 0.27 -12.24 25.16
N TYR A 21 0.03 -11.16 24.41
CA TYR A 21 -1.19 -11.00 23.63
C TYR A 21 -1.30 -12.13 22.58
N GLN A 22 -2.43 -12.83 22.57
CA GLN A 22 -2.71 -13.88 21.60
C GLN A 22 -3.59 -13.32 20.49
N PRO A 23 -3.11 -13.23 19.24
CA PRO A 23 -3.89 -12.78 18.12
C PRO A 23 -5.11 -13.69 17.90
N HIS A 24 -6.24 -13.08 17.55
CA HIS A 24 -7.44 -13.85 17.26
C HIS A 24 -7.37 -14.49 15.87
N VAL A 25 -7.82 -15.74 15.76
CA VAL A 25 -7.93 -16.46 14.49
C VAL A 25 -9.40 -16.58 14.07
N PRO A 26 -9.76 -16.23 12.83
CA PRO A 26 -11.10 -16.40 12.31
C PRO A 26 -11.55 -17.86 12.38
N PRO A 27 -12.84 -18.08 12.67
CA PRO A 27 -13.53 -19.34 12.51
C PRO A 27 -13.02 -20.31 11.45
N CYS A 28 -12.85 -19.84 10.22
CA CYS A 28 -12.49 -20.63 9.05
C CYS A 28 -11.08 -21.25 9.07
N LEU A 29 -10.18 -20.74 9.91
CA LEU A 29 -8.80 -21.22 10.03
C LEU A 29 -8.54 -21.93 11.37
N GLN A 30 -9.56 -22.08 12.21
CA GLN A 30 -9.43 -22.75 13.51
C GLN A 30 -9.47 -24.28 13.35
N GLY A 31 -8.58 -24.96 14.08
CA GLY A 31 -8.51 -26.43 14.13
C GLY A 31 -7.65 -27.02 13.01
N THR A 32 -7.61 -28.35 12.96
CA THR A 32 -6.72 -29.09 12.05
C THR A 32 -7.31 -29.36 10.68
N THR A 33 -8.60 -29.06 10.45
CA THR A 33 -9.30 -29.34 9.19
C THR A 33 -9.86 -28.07 8.59
N VAL A 34 -9.24 -27.61 7.51
CA VAL A 34 -9.68 -26.45 6.71
C VAL A 34 -10.08 -26.92 5.31
N ARG A 35 -11.19 -26.39 4.80
CA ARG A 35 -11.68 -26.67 3.44
C ARG A 35 -11.27 -25.55 2.51
N VAL A 36 -10.91 -25.91 1.28
CA VAL A 36 -10.64 -24.97 0.19
C VAL A 36 -11.75 -25.06 -0.82
N GLU A 37 -12.46 -23.96 -1.00
CA GLU A 37 -13.41 -23.78 -2.08
C GLU A 37 -12.74 -22.99 -3.20
N PHE A 38 -12.68 -23.58 -4.39
CA PHE A 38 -12.24 -22.88 -5.58
C PHE A 38 -13.43 -22.15 -6.19
N GLY A 39 -13.31 -20.83 -6.28
CA GLY A 39 -14.25 -19.98 -6.98
C GLY A 39 -13.97 -19.92 -8.48
N ASP A 40 -14.48 -18.87 -9.12
CA ASP A 40 -14.33 -18.65 -10.55
C ASP A 40 -12.87 -18.35 -10.94
N ALA A 41 -12.51 -18.73 -12.17
CA ALA A 41 -11.24 -18.34 -12.80
C ALA A 41 -11.13 -16.81 -12.88
N THR A 42 -9.96 -16.29 -12.55
CA THR A 42 -9.73 -14.84 -12.54
C THR A 42 -9.34 -14.30 -13.91
N THR A 43 -9.61 -13.02 -14.13
CA THR A 43 -9.09 -12.24 -15.24
C THR A 43 -8.14 -11.16 -14.72
N ALA A 44 -7.31 -10.57 -15.59
CA ALA A 44 -6.53 -9.40 -15.23
C ALA A 44 -7.41 -8.24 -14.74
N ALA A 45 -6.86 -7.37 -13.90
CA ALA A 45 -7.54 -6.19 -13.37
C ALA A 45 -7.95 -5.18 -14.47
N ASP A 46 -7.20 -5.14 -15.58
CA ASP A 46 -7.51 -4.31 -16.74
C ASP A 46 -7.58 -5.19 -18.01
N SER A 47 -8.71 -5.12 -18.71
CA SER A 47 -8.96 -5.86 -19.96
C SER A 47 -7.96 -5.47 -21.05
N SER A 48 -7.45 -4.23 -21.04
CA SER A 48 -6.50 -3.74 -22.05
C SER A 48 -5.12 -4.39 -21.97
N GLY A 49 -4.74 -4.87 -20.78
CA GLY A 49 -3.46 -5.52 -20.49
C GLY A 49 -3.53 -7.04 -20.42
N ALA A 50 -4.73 -7.63 -20.39
CA ALA A 50 -4.95 -9.05 -20.17
C ALA A 50 -4.14 -9.96 -21.11
N HIS A 51 -4.12 -9.64 -22.40
CA HIS A 51 -3.38 -10.42 -23.41
C HIS A 51 -1.85 -10.39 -23.22
N THR A 52 -1.32 -9.25 -22.75
CA THR A 52 0.11 -9.13 -22.44
C THR A 52 0.45 -9.92 -21.19
N ILE A 53 -0.40 -9.84 -20.16
CA ILE A 53 -0.21 -10.57 -18.90
C ILE A 53 -0.27 -12.08 -19.16
N SER A 54 -1.28 -12.55 -19.89
CA SER A 54 -1.44 -13.99 -20.17
C SER A 54 -0.30 -14.58 -21.00
N ARG A 55 0.38 -13.77 -21.82
CA ARG A 55 1.57 -14.19 -22.59
C ARG A 55 2.82 -14.31 -21.73
N ILE A 56 2.94 -13.47 -20.70
CA ILE A 56 4.10 -13.46 -19.80
C ILE A 56 3.92 -14.49 -18.68
N PHE A 57 2.69 -14.69 -18.21
CA PHE A 57 2.33 -15.60 -17.12
C PHE A 57 1.57 -16.82 -17.65
N LEU A 58 2.27 -17.71 -18.37
CA LEU A 58 1.66 -18.89 -19.01
C LEU A 58 1.16 -19.92 -17.98
N HIS A 59 1.81 -19.99 -16.81
CA HIS A 59 1.53 -21.00 -15.79
C HIS A 59 0.66 -20.50 -14.63
N THR A 60 0.61 -19.18 -14.42
CA THR A 60 -0.06 -18.57 -13.26
C THR A 60 -1.23 -17.63 -13.62
N TYR A 61 -1.45 -17.34 -14.90
CA TYR A 61 -2.63 -16.57 -15.33
C TYR A 61 -3.91 -17.41 -15.32
N GLY A 62 -5.05 -16.78 -15.00
CA GLY A 62 -6.37 -17.42 -15.11
C GLY A 62 -6.70 -18.39 -13.99
N GLN A 63 -5.86 -18.47 -12.95
CA GLN A 63 -6.10 -19.33 -11.80
C GLN A 63 -7.38 -18.93 -11.03
N PRO A 64 -8.07 -19.88 -10.36
CA PRO A 64 -9.29 -19.59 -9.61
C PRO A 64 -9.01 -18.84 -8.30
N LEU A 65 -10.01 -18.12 -7.79
CA LEU A 65 -9.95 -17.65 -6.40
C LEU A 65 -10.04 -18.85 -5.44
N ALA A 66 -9.34 -18.78 -4.31
CA ALA A 66 -9.45 -19.78 -3.26
C ALA A 66 -10.07 -19.16 -2.01
N HIS A 67 -11.04 -19.85 -1.40
CA HIS A 67 -11.66 -19.46 -0.15
C HIS A 67 -11.44 -20.54 0.90
N PHE A 68 -11.08 -20.13 2.11
CA PHE A 68 -10.88 -21.04 3.22
C PHE A 68 -12.12 -21.06 4.11
N LEU A 69 -12.66 -22.25 4.31
CA LEU A 69 -13.90 -22.47 5.05
C LEU A 69 -13.68 -23.45 6.21
N ARG A 70 -14.52 -23.29 7.25
CA ARG A 70 -14.62 -24.28 8.33
C ARG A 70 -14.98 -25.65 7.79
N ALA A 71 -14.47 -26.72 8.42
CA ALA A 71 -14.85 -28.09 8.10
C ALA A 71 -16.36 -28.36 8.19
N THR A 72 -17.09 -27.63 9.05
CA THR A 72 -18.55 -27.76 9.19
C THR A 72 -19.35 -27.10 8.06
N ALA A 73 -18.72 -26.31 7.20
CA ALA A 73 -19.41 -25.66 6.09
C ALA A 73 -19.80 -26.68 5.02
N LYS A 74 -21.11 -26.87 4.81
CA LYS A 74 -21.65 -27.76 3.76
C LYS A 74 -21.65 -27.04 2.42
N VAL A 75 -20.53 -27.10 1.71
CA VAL A 75 -20.40 -26.60 0.33
C VAL A 75 -20.15 -27.80 -0.59
N PRO A 76 -20.98 -28.02 -1.64
CA PRO A 76 -20.91 -29.21 -2.49
C PRO A 76 -19.56 -29.42 -3.20
N ASP A 77 -18.90 -28.32 -3.58
CA ASP A 77 -17.71 -28.33 -4.43
C ASP A 77 -16.41 -27.97 -3.68
N ALA A 78 -16.47 -27.84 -2.35
CA ALA A 78 -15.29 -27.53 -1.55
C ALA A 78 -14.40 -28.76 -1.39
N GLN A 79 -13.14 -28.64 -1.79
CA GLN A 79 -12.12 -29.66 -1.55
C GLN A 79 -11.70 -29.62 -0.08
N ILE A 80 -11.62 -30.78 0.55
CA ILE A 80 -11.11 -30.90 1.91
C ILE A 80 -9.61 -31.11 1.81
N ILE A 81 -8.81 -30.24 2.43
CA ILE A 81 -7.38 -30.54 2.64
C ILE A 81 -7.33 -31.65 3.69
N THR A 82 -7.28 -32.90 3.24
CA THR A 82 -7.20 -34.08 4.13
C THR A 82 -5.76 -34.51 4.35
N SER A 83 -4.87 -34.26 3.38
CA SER A 83 -3.43 -34.51 3.51
C SER A 83 -2.74 -33.24 3.98
N HIS A 84 -2.06 -33.33 5.12
CA HIS A 84 -1.16 -32.30 5.61
C HIS A 84 0.27 -32.78 5.31
N PRO A 85 0.83 -32.54 4.12
CA PRO A 85 2.21 -32.93 3.85
C PRO A 85 3.17 -32.16 4.77
N THR A 86 4.29 -32.76 5.15
CA THR A 86 5.40 -32.01 5.76
C THR A 86 5.92 -31.03 4.73
N ILE A 87 5.90 -29.73 5.05
CA ILE A 87 6.28 -28.65 4.13
C ILE A 87 7.48 -27.91 4.73
N ARG A 88 8.52 -27.70 3.92
CA ARG A 88 9.63 -26.80 4.26
C ARG A 88 9.39 -25.43 3.65
N VAL A 89 9.28 -24.40 4.49
CA VAL A 89 8.93 -23.06 4.04
C VAL A 89 10.07 -22.08 4.26
N GLY A 90 10.47 -21.40 3.19
CA GLY A 90 11.35 -20.24 3.24
C GLY A 90 10.57 -18.94 3.48
N LEU A 91 11.07 -18.05 4.35
CA LEU A 91 10.46 -16.74 4.59
C LEU A 91 11.43 -15.59 4.29
N VAL A 92 10.91 -14.53 3.67
CA VAL A 92 11.70 -13.33 3.36
C VAL A 92 10.91 -12.05 3.65
N PHE A 93 11.54 -11.10 4.36
CA PHE A 93 11.11 -9.72 4.36
C PHE A 93 11.71 -8.98 3.16
N CYS A 94 10.84 -8.46 2.29
CA CYS A 94 11.21 -7.62 1.16
C CYS A 94 10.65 -6.21 1.34
N GLY A 95 11.49 -5.19 1.11
CA GLY A 95 11.09 -3.79 1.23
C GLY A 95 11.29 -3.17 2.60
N ARG A 96 10.63 -2.04 2.84
CA ARG A 96 10.75 -1.24 4.08
C ARG A 96 9.99 -1.89 5.24
N GLN A 97 10.50 -1.70 6.46
CA GLN A 97 9.89 -2.27 7.67
C GLN A 97 8.47 -1.72 7.92
N SER A 98 7.58 -2.60 8.39
CA SER A 98 6.19 -2.28 8.72
C SER A 98 5.81 -2.98 10.04
N PRO A 99 5.10 -2.32 10.96
CA PRO A 99 4.61 -2.97 12.18
C PRO A 99 3.74 -4.18 11.85
N GLY A 100 3.95 -5.30 12.55
CA GLY A 100 3.18 -6.53 12.36
C GLY A 100 3.82 -7.57 11.44
N GLY A 101 4.93 -7.27 10.75
CA GLY A 101 5.60 -8.27 9.90
C GLY A 101 6.04 -9.53 10.64
N HIS A 102 6.53 -9.42 11.88
CA HIS A 102 6.86 -10.57 12.72
C HIS A 102 5.64 -11.47 13.03
N ASN A 103 4.45 -10.90 13.13
CA ASN A 103 3.22 -11.66 13.38
C ASN A 103 2.82 -12.53 12.18
N VAL A 104 3.18 -12.16 10.95
CA VAL A 104 3.02 -13.05 9.77
C VAL A 104 3.86 -14.31 9.92
N ILE A 105 5.13 -14.15 10.33
CA ILE A 105 6.03 -15.27 10.58
C ILE A 105 5.49 -16.15 11.70
N TRP A 106 5.04 -15.53 12.79
CA TRP A 106 4.46 -16.28 13.91
C TRP A 106 3.22 -17.06 13.49
N GLY A 107 2.27 -16.45 12.78
CA GLY A 107 1.06 -17.15 12.31
C GLY A 107 1.37 -18.31 11.36
N LEU A 108 2.38 -18.16 10.49
CA LEU A 108 2.81 -19.25 9.63
C LEU A 108 3.46 -20.39 10.43
N HIS A 109 4.33 -20.06 11.38
CA HIS A 109 4.99 -21.05 12.23
C HIS A 109 3.98 -21.82 13.10
N ASP A 110 3.00 -21.12 13.65
CA ASP A 110 1.92 -21.70 14.44
C ASP A 110 1.07 -22.67 13.61
N ALA A 111 0.66 -22.26 12.41
CA ALA A 111 -0.05 -23.13 11.47
C ALA A 111 0.75 -24.37 11.08
N LEU A 112 2.04 -24.21 10.76
CA LEU A 112 2.91 -25.35 10.45
C LEU A 112 2.96 -26.34 11.62
N LYS A 113 3.07 -25.87 12.86
CA LYS A 113 3.08 -26.73 14.06
C LYS A 113 1.76 -27.44 14.33
N ILE A 114 0.64 -26.72 14.22
CA ILE A 114 -0.70 -27.27 14.45
C ILE A 114 -0.98 -28.42 13.50
N HIS A 115 -0.63 -28.27 12.22
CA HIS A 115 -0.94 -29.26 11.21
C HIS A 115 0.15 -30.32 11.04
N ASN A 116 1.43 -29.97 11.23
CA ASN A 116 2.58 -30.87 11.07
C ASN A 116 3.78 -30.48 11.97
N PRO A 117 3.91 -31.06 13.17
CA PRO A 117 5.00 -30.77 14.10
C PRO A 117 6.42 -30.98 13.55
N ASN A 118 6.56 -31.84 12.52
CA ASN A 118 7.84 -32.13 11.86
C ASN A 118 8.20 -31.14 10.73
N SER A 119 7.36 -30.14 10.46
CA SER A 119 7.63 -29.13 9.42
C SER A 119 8.61 -28.07 9.92
N GLY A 120 9.52 -27.65 9.04
CA GLY A 120 10.52 -26.62 9.34
C GLY A 120 10.21 -25.30 8.65
N SER A 121 10.49 -24.20 9.32
CA SER A 121 10.46 -22.84 8.75
C SER A 121 11.85 -22.22 8.80
N ASP A 122 12.40 -21.92 7.63
CA ASP A 122 13.73 -21.33 7.46
C ASP A 122 13.60 -19.88 6.97
N GLY A 123 14.10 -18.91 7.73
CA GLY A 123 14.25 -17.53 7.29
C GLY A 123 15.41 -17.41 6.30
N LEU A 124 15.17 -16.78 5.15
CA LEU A 124 16.19 -16.56 4.11
C LEU A 124 16.69 -15.12 4.16
N PHE A 125 17.98 -14.96 4.45
CA PHE A 125 18.63 -13.65 4.43
C PHE A 125 20.04 -13.75 3.84
N ALA A 126 20.32 -12.99 2.77
CA ALA A 126 21.67 -12.85 2.19
C ALA A 126 22.43 -14.18 1.97
N GLN A 127 21.75 -15.21 1.44
CA GLN A 127 22.25 -16.58 1.24
C GLN A 127 22.56 -17.38 2.52
N LYS A 128 22.17 -16.88 3.69
CA LYS A 128 22.18 -17.59 4.96
C LYS A 128 20.74 -17.98 5.34
N THR A 129 20.59 -19.17 5.92
CA THR A 129 19.34 -19.61 6.53
C THR A 129 19.40 -19.44 8.04
N LEU A 130 18.30 -18.97 8.61
CA LEU A 130 18.04 -19.02 10.04
C LEU A 130 16.85 -19.95 10.27
N GLU A 131 17.06 -21.06 10.96
CA GLU A 131 15.94 -21.89 11.41
C GLU A 131 15.14 -21.13 12.47
N ILE A 132 13.82 -21.00 12.25
CA ILE A 132 12.94 -20.23 13.14
C ILE A 132 12.37 -21.19 14.19
N THR A 133 12.92 -21.10 15.41
CA THR A 133 12.47 -21.89 16.57
C THR A 133 11.54 -21.09 17.50
N ASP A 134 10.86 -21.79 18.42
CA ASP A 134 9.99 -21.13 19.42
C ASP A 134 10.75 -20.15 20.31
N ASP A 135 11.96 -20.52 20.72
CA ASP A 135 12.80 -19.71 21.61
C ASP A 135 13.19 -18.39 20.96
N ILE A 136 13.52 -18.43 19.66
CA ILE A 136 13.79 -17.23 18.87
C ILE A 136 12.50 -16.41 18.78
N LEU A 137 11.40 -17.01 18.29
CA LEU A 137 10.15 -16.30 18.06
C LEU A 137 9.54 -15.68 19.32
N ALA A 138 9.72 -16.29 20.50
CA ALA A 138 9.14 -15.82 21.75
C ALA A 138 9.42 -14.33 22.03
N THR A 139 10.60 -13.84 21.64
CA THR A 139 11.00 -12.44 21.85
C THR A 139 10.54 -11.49 20.74
N TYR A 140 10.07 -12.00 19.60
CA TYR A 140 9.59 -11.21 18.46
C TYR A 140 8.05 -11.19 18.33
N LYS A 141 7.32 -11.99 19.12
CA LYS A 141 5.86 -11.99 19.17
C LYS A 141 5.33 -10.60 19.49
N ASN A 142 4.46 -10.08 18.62
CA ASN A 142 3.81 -8.76 18.74
C ASN A 142 4.79 -7.57 18.81
N GLN A 143 6.02 -7.74 18.32
CA GLN A 143 7.02 -6.67 18.26
C GLN A 143 7.02 -5.98 16.89
N GLY A 144 7.42 -4.71 16.86
CA GLY A 144 7.69 -3.96 15.63
C GLY A 144 9.03 -4.34 14.98
N GLY A 145 9.33 -3.72 13.83
CA GLY A 145 10.59 -3.94 13.11
C GLY A 145 10.64 -5.24 12.31
N TYR A 146 11.72 -5.43 11.52
CA TYR A 146 12.02 -6.60 10.65
C TYR A 146 13.36 -7.25 11.03
N ASP A 147 13.78 -6.99 12.24
CA ASP A 147 15.10 -7.23 12.77
C ASP A 147 15.35 -8.70 13.17
N LEU A 148 14.31 -9.55 13.17
CA LEU A 148 14.45 -11.00 13.27
C LEU A 148 15.27 -11.59 12.12
N LEU A 149 14.88 -11.28 10.87
CA LEU A 149 15.52 -11.80 9.65
C LEU A 149 16.40 -10.75 8.97
N GLY A 150 16.26 -9.48 9.34
CA GLY A 150 16.79 -8.36 8.58
C GLY A 150 16.01 -8.12 7.29
N ARG A 151 16.51 -7.17 6.49
CA ARG A 151 15.91 -6.80 5.20
C ARG A 151 16.72 -7.37 4.05
N THR A 152 16.09 -8.14 3.19
CA THR A 152 16.71 -8.50 1.91
C THR A 152 16.71 -7.31 0.95
N LYS A 153 17.37 -7.46 -0.21
CA LYS A 153 17.34 -6.43 -1.26
C LYS A 153 15.89 -6.08 -1.59
N ASP A 154 15.63 -4.81 -1.84
CA ASP A 154 14.26 -4.31 -2.03
C ASP A 154 13.56 -4.92 -3.26
N GLN A 155 14.31 -5.55 -4.19
CA GLN A 155 13.81 -6.16 -5.42
C GLN A 155 14.61 -7.40 -5.86
N ILE A 156 13.93 -8.33 -6.53
CA ILE A 156 14.48 -9.56 -7.15
C ILE A 156 14.02 -9.57 -8.62
N ARG A 157 14.81 -8.99 -9.52
CA ARG A 157 14.40 -8.77 -10.93
C ARG A 157 15.40 -9.20 -11.97
N THR A 158 16.70 -9.09 -11.70
CA THR A 158 17.69 -9.48 -12.70
C THR A 158 17.71 -10.99 -12.87
N THR A 159 18.07 -11.47 -14.05
CA THR A 159 18.18 -12.89 -14.35
C THR A 159 19.10 -13.59 -13.34
N GLU A 160 20.20 -12.93 -12.94
CA GLU A 160 21.13 -13.45 -11.93
C GLU A 160 20.46 -13.57 -10.55
N GLN A 161 19.69 -12.57 -10.14
CA GLN A 161 18.98 -12.58 -8.85
C GLN A 161 17.90 -13.66 -8.81
N VAL A 162 17.12 -13.78 -9.87
CA VAL A 162 16.07 -14.80 -10.01
C VAL A 162 16.68 -16.19 -10.01
N ASN A 163 17.77 -16.41 -10.77
CA ASN A 163 18.49 -17.68 -10.79
C ASN A 163 19.12 -18.02 -9.43
N ALA A 164 19.63 -17.01 -8.71
CA ALA A 164 20.15 -17.21 -7.36
C ALA A 164 19.03 -17.62 -6.37
N ALA A 165 17.85 -16.99 -6.45
CA ALA A 165 16.70 -17.37 -5.64
C ALA A 165 16.24 -18.81 -5.95
N LEU A 166 16.17 -19.19 -7.22
CA LEU A 166 15.86 -20.54 -7.66
C LEU A 166 16.88 -21.57 -7.14
N ALA A 167 18.17 -21.26 -7.26
CA ALA A 167 19.25 -22.12 -6.78
C ALA A 167 19.18 -22.31 -5.26
N ALA A 168 18.92 -21.25 -4.50
CA ALA A 168 18.76 -21.31 -3.06
C ALA A 168 17.56 -22.19 -2.65
N CYS A 169 16.39 -22.00 -3.29
CA CYS A 169 15.19 -22.78 -2.99
C CYS A 169 15.41 -24.29 -3.27
N ARG A 170 16.11 -24.63 -4.36
CA ARG A 170 16.49 -26.01 -4.69
C ARG A 170 17.49 -26.60 -3.70
N ALA A 171 18.55 -25.85 -3.36
CA ALA A 171 19.58 -26.31 -2.44
C ALA A 171 18.99 -26.62 -1.05
N LEU A 172 18.05 -25.79 -0.60
CA LEU A 172 17.37 -25.95 0.67
C LEU A 172 16.17 -26.91 0.61
N LYS A 173 15.80 -27.40 -0.58
CA LYS A 173 14.65 -28.28 -0.81
C LYS A 173 13.36 -27.69 -0.23
N LEU A 174 13.09 -26.42 -0.54
CA LEU A 174 11.90 -25.73 -0.08
C LEU A 174 10.67 -26.15 -0.90
N ASP A 175 9.57 -26.40 -0.20
CA ASP A 175 8.26 -26.63 -0.80
C ASP A 175 7.51 -25.31 -1.01
N GLY A 176 7.78 -24.31 -0.17
CA GLY A 176 7.18 -22.98 -0.25
C GLY A 176 8.16 -21.84 0.00
N LEU A 177 7.92 -20.70 -0.64
CA LEU A 177 8.60 -19.42 -0.39
C LEU A 177 7.54 -18.35 -0.12
N VAL A 178 7.55 -17.78 1.08
CA VAL A 178 6.64 -16.70 1.49
C VAL A 178 7.37 -15.36 1.44
N ILE A 179 6.88 -14.46 0.59
CA ILE A 179 7.43 -13.12 0.38
C ILE A 179 6.53 -12.11 1.08
N ILE A 180 7.06 -11.48 2.12
CA ILE A 180 6.36 -10.50 2.95
C ILE A 180 6.79 -9.10 2.49
N GLY A 181 5.87 -8.36 1.88
CA GLY A 181 6.19 -7.00 1.39
C GLY A 181 5.04 -6.28 0.69
N GLY A 182 5.38 -5.16 0.07
CA GLY A 182 4.41 -4.26 -0.59
C GLY A 182 4.18 -4.58 -2.06
N VAL A 183 3.76 -3.57 -2.82
CA VAL A 183 3.44 -3.65 -4.26
C VAL A 183 4.59 -4.25 -5.08
N THR A 184 5.82 -3.76 -4.88
CA THR A 184 7.00 -4.20 -5.64
C THR A 184 7.37 -5.64 -5.32
N SER A 185 7.38 -5.99 -4.04
CA SER A 185 7.74 -7.33 -3.58
C SER A 185 6.75 -8.39 -4.06
N ASN A 186 5.45 -8.07 -4.08
CA ASN A 186 4.44 -8.98 -4.60
C ASN A 186 4.45 -9.05 -6.14
N THR A 187 4.89 -7.99 -6.83
CA THR A 187 5.18 -8.08 -8.27
C THR A 187 6.31 -9.07 -8.52
N ASP A 188 7.41 -8.97 -7.77
CA ASP A 188 8.55 -9.87 -7.88
C ASP A 188 8.14 -11.32 -7.51
N ALA A 189 7.26 -11.50 -6.52
CA ALA A 189 6.69 -12.80 -6.17
C ALA A 189 5.94 -13.47 -7.32
N ALA A 190 5.16 -12.71 -8.11
CA ALA A 190 4.48 -13.25 -9.29
C ALA A 190 5.47 -13.72 -10.35
N HIS A 191 6.49 -12.89 -10.66
CA HIS A 191 7.53 -13.24 -11.63
C HIS A 191 8.34 -14.46 -11.18
N LEU A 192 8.68 -14.55 -9.89
CA LEU A 192 9.35 -15.72 -9.33
C LEU A 192 8.48 -16.98 -9.41
N ALA A 193 7.18 -16.88 -9.12
CA ALA A 193 6.25 -18.00 -9.22
C ALA A 193 6.20 -18.58 -10.64
N GLU A 194 6.19 -17.71 -11.65
CA GLU A 194 6.18 -18.08 -13.05
C GLU A 194 7.48 -18.75 -13.48
N VAL A 195 8.63 -18.13 -13.16
CA VAL A 195 9.95 -18.68 -13.50
C VAL A 195 10.19 -20.02 -12.81
N PHE A 196 9.74 -20.17 -11.55
CA PHE A 196 9.87 -21.43 -10.83
C PHE A 196 9.02 -22.52 -11.47
N ALA A 197 7.82 -22.18 -11.96
CA ALA A 197 6.97 -23.12 -12.69
C ALA A 197 7.58 -23.54 -14.03
N GLU A 198 8.10 -22.58 -14.81
CA GLU A 198 8.78 -22.83 -16.09
C GLU A 198 10.03 -23.71 -15.89
N ALA A 199 10.81 -23.44 -14.84
CA ALA A 199 11.98 -24.22 -14.46
C ALA A 199 11.64 -25.56 -13.77
N LYS A 200 10.36 -25.93 -13.67
CA LYS A 200 9.85 -27.14 -13.01
C LYS A 200 10.37 -27.30 -11.58
N CYS A 201 10.52 -26.20 -10.86
CA CYS A 201 10.82 -26.21 -9.43
C CYS A 201 9.57 -26.60 -8.64
N SER A 202 9.73 -27.44 -7.62
CA SER A 202 8.62 -27.84 -6.74
C SER A 202 8.17 -26.70 -5.83
N THR A 203 9.04 -25.73 -5.54
CA THR A 203 8.78 -24.61 -4.63
C THR A 203 7.65 -23.71 -5.14
N LYS A 204 6.63 -23.50 -4.30
CA LYS A 204 5.52 -22.57 -4.56
C LYS A 204 5.79 -21.21 -3.95
N VAL A 205 5.45 -20.14 -4.66
CA VAL A 205 5.67 -18.76 -4.17
C VAL A 205 4.35 -18.14 -3.74
N VAL A 206 4.33 -17.56 -2.54
CA VAL A 206 3.16 -16.91 -1.93
C VAL A 206 3.53 -15.49 -1.48
N GLY A 207 2.68 -14.52 -1.81
CA GLY A 207 2.82 -13.14 -1.40
C GLY A 207 1.98 -12.79 -0.17
N VAL A 208 2.45 -11.84 0.64
CA VAL A 208 1.71 -11.29 1.79
C VAL A 208 1.66 -9.76 1.69
N PRO A 209 0.48 -9.11 1.80
CA PRO A 209 0.34 -7.67 1.60
C PRO A 209 0.74 -6.86 2.85
N VAL A 210 2.04 -6.60 3.00
CA VAL A 210 2.61 -5.85 4.12
C VAL A 210 3.30 -4.58 3.63
N THR A 211 2.70 -3.42 3.92
CA THR A 211 3.24 -2.11 3.52
C THR A 211 2.73 -1.03 4.46
N SER A 212 3.62 -0.08 4.77
CA SER A 212 3.29 1.09 5.59
C SER A 212 2.40 2.12 4.89
N ASN A 213 2.32 2.06 3.56
CA ASN A 213 1.76 3.15 2.77
C ASN A 213 0.25 3.00 2.53
N GLY A 214 -0.32 1.81 2.76
CA GLY A 214 -1.71 1.51 2.43
C GLY A 214 -1.98 1.44 0.92
N ASP A 215 -0.94 1.25 0.11
CA ASP A 215 -0.97 1.40 -1.35
C ASP A 215 -1.13 0.08 -2.13
N LEU A 216 -1.02 -1.09 -1.46
CA LEU A 216 -1.36 -2.37 -2.07
C LEU A 216 -2.84 -2.67 -1.78
N LYS A 217 -3.71 -1.87 -2.39
CA LYS A 217 -5.16 -1.90 -2.15
C LYS A 217 -5.89 -2.14 -3.47
N ASN A 218 -6.83 -3.07 -3.47
CA ASN A 218 -7.60 -3.43 -4.66
C ASN A 218 -8.85 -4.23 -4.23
N GLN A 219 -9.59 -4.77 -5.20
CA GLN A 219 -10.83 -5.52 -4.96
C GLN A 219 -10.68 -6.77 -4.07
N PHE A 220 -9.46 -7.30 -3.89
CA PHE A 220 -9.17 -8.45 -3.04
C PHE A 220 -8.43 -8.08 -1.74
N VAL A 221 -7.88 -6.86 -1.66
CA VAL A 221 -7.07 -6.39 -0.52
C VAL A 221 -7.64 -5.08 0.00
N GLU A 222 -8.40 -5.17 1.10
CA GLU A 222 -9.06 -4.01 1.73
C GLU A 222 -8.07 -3.10 2.49
N SER A 223 -7.02 -3.70 3.05
CA SER A 223 -6.00 -2.99 3.84
C SER A 223 -4.67 -3.75 3.88
N ASN A 224 -3.61 -3.07 4.35
CA ASN A 224 -2.26 -3.61 4.45
C ASN A 224 -1.77 -3.68 5.90
N VAL A 225 -1.01 -4.73 6.21
CA VAL A 225 -0.41 -4.88 7.55
C VAL A 225 0.55 -3.74 7.83
N GLY A 226 0.30 -3.05 8.95
CA GLY A 226 1.08 -1.94 9.50
C GLY A 226 0.54 -0.56 9.14
N PHE A 227 -0.39 -0.45 8.19
CA PHE A 227 -1.02 0.82 7.84
C PHE A 227 -1.82 1.39 9.03
N ASP A 228 -2.55 0.54 9.76
CA ASP A 228 -3.34 0.95 10.92
C ASP A 228 -2.45 1.50 12.05
N THR A 229 -1.41 0.77 12.40
CA THR A 229 -0.43 1.18 13.42
C THR A 229 0.24 2.51 13.04
N ILE A 230 0.71 2.63 11.80
CA ILE A 230 1.44 3.82 11.36
C ILE A 230 0.56 5.06 11.36
N CYS A 231 -0.68 4.93 10.88
CA CYS A 231 -1.61 6.05 10.88
C CYS A 231 -1.95 6.51 12.31
N LYS A 232 -2.13 5.58 13.26
CA LYS A 232 -2.38 5.93 14.66
C LYS A 232 -1.19 6.64 15.31
N VAL A 233 0.02 6.12 15.13
CA VAL A 233 1.25 6.72 15.69
C VAL A 233 1.50 8.11 15.08
N ASN A 234 1.39 8.25 13.77
CA ASN A 234 1.55 9.56 13.12
C ASN A 234 0.44 10.53 13.56
N SER A 235 -0.81 10.07 13.67
CA SER A 235 -1.93 10.91 14.12
C SER A 235 -1.74 11.39 15.55
N GLN A 236 -1.20 10.55 16.45
CA GLN A 236 -0.82 10.97 17.79
C GLN A 236 0.20 12.12 17.75
N LEU A 237 1.28 11.97 16.97
CA LEU A 237 2.32 12.99 16.85
C LEU A 237 1.77 14.30 16.27
N ILE A 238 0.98 14.21 15.20
CA ILE A 238 0.33 15.38 14.57
C ILE A 238 -0.59 16.07 15.57
N SER A 239 -1.39 15.31 16.33
CA SER A 239 -2.34 15.89 17.29
C SER A 239 -1.66 16.62 18.44
N ASN A 240 -0.50 16.13 18.88
CA ASN A 240 0.33 16.83 19.85
C ASN A 240 0.83 18.17 19.27
N VAL A 241 1.25 18.17 18.00
CA VAL A 241 1.63 19.41 17.29
C VAL A 241 0.43 20.34 17.12
N CYS A 242 -0.76 19.84 16.81
CA CYS A 242 -1.98 20.64 16.76
C CYS A 242 -2.30 21.31 18.11
N THR A 243 -2.12 20.57 19.21
CA THR A 243 -2.33 21.10 20.57
C THR A 243 -1.30 22.19 20.91
N ASP A 244 -0.03 21.99 20.51
CA ASP A 244 1.02 22.99 20.67
C ASP A 244 0.76 24.24 19.82
N ALA A 245 0.32 24.06 18.56
CA ALA A 245 -0.06 25.15 17.67
C ALA A 245 -1.17 26.03 18.26
N PHE A 246 -2.20 25.39 18.82
CA PHE A 246 -3.30 26.07 19.51
C PHE A 246 -2.83 26.79 20.78
N SER A 247 -1.89 26.21 21.53
CA SER A 247 -1.38 26.81 22.78
C SER A 247 -0.42 27.98 22.53
N ALA A 248 0.40 27.91 21.48
CA ALA A 248 1.42 28.90 21.19
C ALA A 248 0.92 30.07 20.33
N GLU A 249 -0.12 29.84 19.51
CA GLU A 249 -0.79 30.83 18.64
C GLU A 249 0.14 31.67 17.73
N LYS A 250 1.28 31.09 17.30
CA LYS A 250 2.30 31.83 16.54
C LYS A 250 3.00 31.07 15.41
N TYR A 251 2.77 29.77 15.27
CA TYR A 251 3.51 28.93 14.34
C TYR A 251 2.58 28.23 13.35
N TYR A 252 3.05 28.14 12.10
CA TYR A 252 2.50 27.24 11.10
C TYR A 252 3.39 26.01 10.96
N TYR A 253 2.86 24.84 11.27
CA TYR A 253 3.60 23.58 11.21
C TYR A 253 3.39 22.91 9.86
N PHE A 254 4.48 22.66 9.14
CA PHE A 254 4.50 21.90 7.90
C PHE A 254 4.99 20.48 8.21
N ILE A 255 4.08 19.52 8.20
CA ILE A 255 4.37 18.14 8.57
C ILE A 255 4.35 17.29 7.31
N ARG A 256 5.53 16.84 6.88
CA ARG A 256 5.65 15.83 5.83
C ARG A 256 5.41 14.43 6.39
N LEU A 257 4.66 13.62 5.67
CA LEU A 257 4.31 12.25 6.04
C LEU A 257 4.83 11.25 5.01
N MET A 258 5.40 10.16 5.50
CA MET A 258 5.76 9.04 4.64
C MET A 258 4.52 8.43 3.97
N GLY A 259 4.56 8.33 2.65
CA GLY A 259 3.49 7.72 1.84
C GLY A 259 3.94 7.28 0.45
N ARG A 260 5.24 7.43 0.15
CA ARG A 260 5.81 7.20 -1.18
C ARG A 260 5.01 7.96 -2.24
N LYS A 261 4.32 7.28 -3.17
CA LYS A 261 3.56 7.91 -4.27
C LYS A 261 2.13 8.34 -3.88
N ALA A 262 1.50 7.64 -2.94
CA ALA A 262 0.07 7.82 -2.64
C ALA A 262 -0.14 8.61 -1.33
N SER A 263 -1.26 9.31 -1.23
CA SER A 263 -1.56 10.16 -0.06
C SER A 263 -2.41 9.47 1.03
N HIS A 264 -2.54 8.14 1.03
CA HIS A 264 -3.40 7.40 1.98
C HIS A 264 -3.09 7.70 3.44
N VAL A 265 -1.80 7.72 3.81
CA VAL A 265 -1.36 8.04 5.18
C VAL A 265 -1.74 9.48 5.55
N ALA A 266 -1.55 10.43 4.63
CA ALA A 266 -1.91 11.83 4.86
C ALA A 266 -3.43 12.00 5.04
N LEU A 267 -4.23 11.38 4.17
CA LEU A 267 -5.68 11.38 4.25
C LEU A 267 -6.18 10.80 5.59
N GLU A 268 -5.69 9.63 5.97
CA GLU A 268 -6.09 8.98 7.23
C GLU A 268 -5.68 9.83 8.44
N CYS A 269 -4.45 10.37 8.46
CA CYS A 269 -3.99 11.24 9.54
C CYS A 269 -4.84 12.50 9.66
N THR A 270 -5.28 13.09 8.54
CA THR A 270 -6.20 14.23 8.55
C THR A 270 -7.54 13.88 9.16
N LEU A 271 -8.13 12.72 8.80
CA LEU A 271 -9.41 12.27 9.34
C LEU A 271 -9.34 11.94 10.84
N GLN A 272 -8.17 11.59 11.37
CA GLN A 272 -7.98 11.30 12.80
C GLN A 272 -7.64 12.54 13.64
N SER A 273 -6.85 13.49 13.12
CA SER A 273 -6.31 14.62 13.91
C SER A 273 -6.89 16.00 13.57
N HIS A 274 -7.62 16.12 12.45
CA HIS A 274 -8.24 17.35 11.97
C HIS A 274 -7.29 18.57 11.87
N PRO A 275 -6.13 18.46 11.21
CA PRO A 275 -5.25 19.60 10.93
C PRO A 275 -5.98 20.64 10.06
N ASN A 276 -5.49 21.88 10.01
CA ASN A 276 -6.17 22.93 9.25
C ASN A 276 -6.16 22.70 7.75
N MET A 277 -5.11 22.07 7.23
CA MET A 277 -4.97 21.82 5.80
C MET A 277 -4.21 20.52 5.53
N VAL A 278 -4.59 19.84 4.46
CA VAL A 278 -3.83 18.73 3.86
C VAL A 278 -3.76 18.95 2.36
N ILE A 279 -2.61 18.67 1.77
CA ILE A 279 -2.44 18.68 0.30
C ILE A 279 -2.31 17.23 -0.15
N LEU A 280 -3.24 16.75 -0.98
CA LEU A 280 -3.17 15.39 -1.54
C LEU A 280 -2.53 15.45 -2.91
N GLY A 281 -1.52 14.60 -3.16
CA GLY A 281 -0.85 14.53 -4.46
C GLY A 281 -1.83 14.23 -5.61
N GLU A 282 -2.82 13.40 -5.35
CA GLU A 282 -3.88 13.06 -6.31
C GLU A 282 -4.70 14.28 -6.74
N GLU A 283 -5.03 15.19 -5.83
CA GLU A 283 -5.77 16.44 -6.14
C GLU A 283 -4.90 17.40 -6.96
N VAL A 284 -3.62 17.50 -6.60
CA VAL A 284 -2.60 18.31 -7.31
C VAL A 284 -2.44 17.83 -8.75
N ALA A 285 -2.27 16.52 -8.95
CA ALA A 285 -2.12 15.92 -10.27
C ALA A 285 -3.39 16.06 -11.12
N ALA A 286 -4.56 15.81 -10.54
CA ALA A 286 -5.85 15.91 -11.24
C ALA A 286 -6.15 17.35 -11.69
N SER A 287 -5.82 18.34 -10.85
CA SER A 287 -6.07 19.76 -11.13
C SER A 287 -4.88 20.46 -11.82
N LYS A 288 -3.79 19.73 -12.08
CA LYS A 288 -2.52 20.23 -12.65
C LYS A 288 -1.98 21.47 -11.94
N LEU A 289 -2.03 21.48 -10.61
CA LEU A 289 -1.58 22.64 -9.83
C LEU A 289 -0.06 22.81 -9.93
N THR A 290 0.38 24.06 -10.05
CA THR A 290 1.80 24.44 -10.00
C THR A 290 2.28 24.64 -8.56
N LEU A 291 3.60 24.72 -8.37
CA LEU A 291 4.21 25.08 -7.10
C LEU A 291 3.78 26.48 -6.65
N PHE A 292 3.58 27.39 -7.60
CA PHE A 292 3.03 28.71 -7.35
C PHE A 292 1.57 28.63 -6.85
N ASP A 293 0.71 27.83 -7.50
CA ASP A 293 -0.69 27.67 -7.09
C ASP A 293 -0.80 27.09 -5.67
N LEU A 294 0.03 26.10 -5.34
CA LEU A 294 0.08 25.51 -4.00
C LEU A 294 0.52 26.53 -2.96
N THR A 295 1.58 27.29 -3.26
CA THR A 295 2.08 28.36 -2.38
C THR A 295 0.99 29.39 -2.14
N LYS A 296 0.34 29.87 -3.20
CA LYS A 296 -0.76 30.83 -3.14
C LYS A 296 -1.92 30.30 -2.31
N ARG A 297 -2.35 29.05 -2.54
CA ARG A 297 -3.44 28.41 -1.76
C ARG A 297 -3.14 28.37 -0.27
N ILE A 298 -1.91 28.07 0.11
CA ILE A 298 -1.48 28.09 1.53
C ILE A 298 -1.49 29.53 2.06
N CYS A 299 -0.94 30.50 1.31
CA CYS A 299 -0.94 31.90 1.72
C CYS A 299 -2.37 32.45 1.90
N ASP A 300 -3.29 32.11 1.01
CA ASP A 300 -4.70 32.52 1.07
C ASP A 300 -5.39 31.93 2.31
N ALA A 301 -5.08 30.67 2.66
CA ALA A 301 -5.51 30.03 3.89
C ALA A 301 -4.95 30.73 5.15
N VAL A 302 -3.65 31.04 5.17
CA VAL A 302 -2.99 31.78 6.26
C VAL A 302 -3.63 33.16 6.43
N GLN A 303 -3.88 33.87 5.33
CA GLN A 303 -4.51 35.19 5.35
C GLN A 303 -5.95 35.12 5.86
N SER A 304 -6.77 34.17 5.37
CA SER A 304 -8.15 33.99 5.81
C SER A 304 -8.24 33.70 7.31
N ARG A 305 -7.28 32.94 7.85
CA ARG A 305 -7.18 32.69 9.29
C ARG A 305 -6.73 33.93 10.07
N ALA A 306 -5.77 34.69 9.53
CA ALA A 306 -5.32 35.94 10.14
C ALA A 306 -6.43 37.00 10.23
N GLU A 307 -7.38 37.01 9.26
CA GLU A 307 -8.58 37.86 9.31
C GLU A 307 -9.52 37.50 10.48
N GLN A 308 -9.35 36.32 11.09
CA GLN A 308 -10.04 35.88 12.31
C GLN A 308 -9.13 35.89 13.55
N ASP A 309 -8.03 36.65 13.49
CA ASP A 309 -7.00 36.72 14.53
C ASP A 309 -6.30 35.38 14.85
N LYS A 310 -6.29 34.45 13.89
CA LYS A 310 -5.61 33.16 14.00
C LYS A 310 -4.30 33.15 13.23
N TYR A 311 -3.20 33.14 13.98
CA TYR A 311 -1.83 33.23 13.45
C TYR A 311 -1.05 31.92 13.56
N HIS A 312 -1.76 30.79 13.65
CA HIS A 312 -1.20 29.46 13.78
C HIS A 312 -1.93 28.46 12.88
N GLY A 313 -1.32 27.31 12.62
CA GLY A 313 -1.99 26.19 11.96
C GLY A 313 -1.08 25.01 11.69
N VAL A 314 -1.67 23.91 11.23
CA VAL A 314 -0.98 22.66 10.89
C VAL A 314 -1.36 22.25 9.47
N ILE A 315 -0.34 21.98 8.65
CA ILE A 315 -0.45 21.62 7.24
C ILE A 315 0.23 20.28 7.03
N LEU A 316 -0.52 19.30 6.51
CA LEU A 316 0.00 17.96 6.20
C LEU A 316 0.36 17.85 4.72
N LEU A 317 1.52 17.25 4.45
CA LEU A 317 2.08 17.07 3.11
C LEU A 317 2.52 15.60 2.92
N PRO A 318 2.10 14.89 1.86
CA PRO A 318 2.64 13.58 1.55
C PRO A 318 4.05 13.72 0.97
N GLU A 319 4.93 12.77 1.29
CA GLU A 319 6.30 12.70 0.77
C GLU A 319 6.37 12.74 -0.77
N GLY A 320 5.42 12.10 -1.45
CA GLY A 320 5.36 12.05 -2.92
C GLY A 320 4.74 13.26 -3.59
N LEU A 321 4.42 14.32 -2.85
CA LEU A 321 3.78 15.52 -3.41
C LEU A 321 4.56 16.09 -4.59
N ILE A 322 5.89 16.03 -4.53
CA ILE A 322 6.79 16.57 -5.57
C ILE A 322 6.62 15.89 -6.93
N GLU A 323 6.29 14.58 -6.97
CA GLU A 323 6.01 13.86 -8.22
C GLU A 323 4.62 14.19 -8.77
N SER A 324 3.72 14.68 -7.91
CA SER A 324 2.35 15.00 -8.29
C SER A 324 2.23 16.39 -8.91
N ILE A 325 3.22 17.26 -8.70
CA ILE A 325 3.30 18.59 -9.31
C ILE A 325 3.85 18.42 -10.73
N PRO A 326 3.05 18.62 -11.80
CA PRO A 326 3.45 18.28 -13.16
C PRO A 326 4.73 18.98 -13.60
N GLU A 327 4.89 20.24 -13.19
CA GLU A 327 6.04 21.04 -13.58
C GLU A 327 7.35 20.55 -12.95
N VAL A 328 7.33 20.21 -11.66
CA VAL A 328 8.50 19.68 -10.97
C VAL A 328 8.79 18.26 -11.45
N TYR A 329 7.76 17.46 -11.71
CA TYR A 329 7.94 16.13 -12.28
C TYR A 329 8.64 16.18 -13.64
N ALA A 330 8.24 17.09 -14.54
CA ALA A 330 8.88 17.28 -15.84
C ALA A 330 10.36 17.70 -15.69
N LEU A 331 10.65 18.65 -14.79
CA LEU A 331 12.02 19.07 -14.46
C LEU A 331 12.86 17.89 -13.97
N LEU A 332 12.34 17.08 -13.04
CA LEU A 332 13.03 15.90 -12.52
C LEU A 332 13.33 14.92 -13.67
N GLN A 333 12.37 14.65 -14.56
CA GLN A 333 12.60 13.77 -15.73
C GLN A 333 13.68 14.31 -16.68
N GLU A 334 13.77 15.62 -16.88
CA GLU A 334 14.79 16.23 -17.75
C GLU A 334 16.19 16.17 -17.11
N ILE A 335 16.30 16.59 -15.83
CA ILE A 335 17.52 16.47 -15.03
C ILE A 335 18.04 15.03 -15.10
N HIS A 336 17.16 14.07 -14.89
CA HIS A 336 17.47 12.64 -15.00
C HIS A 336 17.96 12.21 -16.38
N GLY A 337 17.33 12.72 -17.45
CA GLY A 337 17.74 12.45 -18.82
C GLY A 337 19.18 12.91 -19.11
N LEU A 338 19.54 14.12 -18.66
CA LEU A 338 20.88 14.69 -18.83
C LEU A 338 21.94 13.93 -18.04
N LEU A 339 21.62 13.56 -16.80
CA LEU A 339 22.54 12.81 -15.95
C LEU A 339 22.84 11.41 -16.48
N ARG A 340 21.84 10.75 -17.11
CA ARG A 340 22.06 9.48 -17.83
C ARG A 340 23.03 9.60 -19.00
N GLN A 341 23.15 10.79 -19.58
CA GLN A 341 24.10 11.08 -20.65
C GLN A 341 25.50 11.43 -20.12
N GLY A 342 25.70 11.41 -18.79
CA GLY A 342 26.98 11.71 -18.15
C GLY A 342 27.26 13.20 -17.95
N VAL A 343 26.25 14.06 -18.08
CA VAL A 343 26.37 15.50 -17.80
C VAL A 343 26.68 15.70 -16.31
N SER A 344 27.71 16.47 -15.99
CA SER A 344 28.05 16.79 -14.59
C SER A 344 27.00 17.69 -13.96
N VAL A 345 26.80 17.54 -12.65
CA VAL A 345 25.80 18.32 -11.86
C VAL A 345 25.93 19.83 -12.08
N ASP A 346 27.16 20.32 -12.19
CA ASP A 346 27.46 21.75 -12.39
C ASP A 346 27.02 22.27 -13.78
N ASN A 347 26.88 21.39 -14.76
CA ASN A 347 26.52 21.72 -16.14
C ASN A 347 25.06 21.40 -16.49
N ILE A 348 24.25 20.91 -15.54
CA ILE A 348 22.85 20.56 -15.80
C ILE A 348 22.06 21.82 -16.19
N SER A 349 22.23 22.92 -15.44
CA SER A 349 21.43 24.15 -15.61
C SER A 349 21.50 24.76 -17.02
N SER A 350 22.63 24.58 -17.71
CA SER A 350 22.86 25.10 -19.07
C SER A 350 22.33 24.19 -20.18
N GLN A 351 22.02 22.94 -19.87
CA GLN A 351 21.48 21.96 -20.83
C GLN A 351 20.00 21.65 -20.63
N LEU A 352 19.39 22.20 -19.57
CA LEU A 352 17.95 22.15 -19.38
C LEU A 352 17.23 23.01 -20.42
N SER A 353 16.01 22.58 -20.77
CA SER A 353 15.08 23.38 -21.56
C SER A 353 14.84 24.75 -20.90
N PRO A 354 14.54 25.81 -21.67
CA PRO A 354 14.40 27.17 -21.12
C PRO A 354 13.42 27.25 -19.94
N TRP A 355 12.32 26.49 -20.04
CA TRP A 355 11.29 26.45 -19.01
C TRP A 355 11.75 25.66 -17.76
N ALA A 356 12.41 24.51 -17.93
CA ALA A 356 12.96 23.75 -16.80
C ALA A 356 14.12 24.48 -16.12
N SER A 357 14.96 25.20 -16.88
CA SER A 357 16.03 26.04 -16.35
C SER A 357 15.47 27.17 -15.49
N ALA A 358 14.42 27.86 -15.97
CA ALA A 358 13.74 28.89 -15.18
C ALA A 358 13.14 28.34 -13.88
N LEU A 359 12.49 27.17 -13.93
CA LEU A 359 11.96 26.51 -12.72
C LEU A 359 13.09 26.09 -11.78
N PHE A 360 14.20 25.56 -12.31
CA PHE A 360 15.36 25.17 -11.52
C PHE A 360 15.97 26.39 -10.81
N GLU A 361 16.11 27.52 -11.49
CA GLU A 361 16.59 28.78 -10.90
C GLU A 361 15.64 29.37 -9.86
N PHE A 362 14.33 29.20 -10.05
CA PHE A 362 13.31 29.55 -9.05
C PHE A 362 13.44 28.73 -7.76
N LEU A 363 13.92 27.49 -7.83
CA LEU A 363 14.07 26.65 -6.64
C LEU A 363 15.18 27.16 -5.71
N PRO A 364 14.95 27.13 -4.38
CA PRO A 364 15.96 27.52 -3.41
C PRO A 364 17.25 26.71 -3.55
N PRO A 365 18.43 27.29 -3.25
CA PRO A 365 19.72 26.61 -3.41
C PRO A 365 19.82 25.25 -2.71
N PHE A 366 19.16 25.08 -1.55
CA PHE A 366 19.17 23.81 -0.81
C PHE A 366 18.36 22.72 -1.53
N ILE A 367 17.24 23.08 -2.17
CA ILE A 367 16.44 22.14 -2.98
C ILE A 367 17.16 21.81 -4.27
N ARG A 368 17.78 22.80 -4.96
CA ARG A 368 18.61 22.55 -6.14
C ARG A 368 19.69 21.50 -5.88
N LYS A 369 20.38 21.59 -4.72
CA LYS A 369 21.37 20.59 -4.30
C LYS A 369 20.75 19.22 -4.06
N GLN A 370 19.56 19.15 -3.46
CA GLN A 370 18.85 17.89 -3.25
C GLN A 370 18.45 17.25 -4.58
N VAL A 371 17.81 17.96 -5.50
CA VAL A 371 17.37 17.38 -6.77
C VAL A 371 18.52 16.95 -7.69
N CYS A 372 19.71 17.57 -7.55
CA CYS A 372 20.90 17.22 -8.32
C CYS A 372 21.86 16.22 -7.61
N HIS A 373 21.57 15.76 -6.40
CA HIS A 373 22.55 15.00 -5.62
C HIS A 373 22.80 13.57 -6.18
N PRO A 374 24.07 13.13 -6.36
CA PRO A 374 24.43 11.83 -6.94
C PRO A 374 23.81 10.60 -6.25
N THR A 375 23.54 10.66 -4.95
CA THR A 375 22.87 9.55 -4.24
C THR A 375 21.36 9.51 -4.47
N HIS A 376 20.70 10.62 -4.81
CA HIS A 376 19.31 10.63 -5.33
C HIS A 376 19.26 10.14 -6.79
N LEU A 377 20.40 10.24 -7.47
CA LEU A 377 20.67 9.87 -8.84
C LEU A 377 20.95 8.37 -9.04
N GLN A 378 21.58 7.70 -8.07
CA GLN A 378 22.13 6.35 -8.30
C GLN A 378 21.05 5.26 -8.46
N ILE A 379 19.82 5.50 -8.01
CA ILE A 379 18.71 4.55 -8.17
C ILE A 379 18.04 4.69 -9.54
N LEU A 380 18.00 5.91 -10.10
CA LEU A 380 17.44 6.12 -11.43
C LEU A 380 18.45 5.84 -12.58
N LEU A 381 19.75 5.80 -12.26
CA LEU A 381 20.87 5.60 -13.19
C LEU A 381 21.22 4.13 -13.47
N LEU A 382 20.98 3.19 -12.54
CA LEU A 382 21.40 1.78 -12.71
C LEU A 382 20.25 0.77 -12.85
N PHE A 383 19.02 1.15 -12.47
CA PHE A 383 17.87 0.26 -12.54
C PHE A 383 16.63 1.04 -13.03
N PRO A 384 16.40 1.17 -14.35
CA PRO A 384 15.12 1.66 -14.90
C PRO A 384 13.92 0.77 -14.52
N GLU A 385 14.18 -0.35 -13.84
CA GLU A 385 13.19 -1.25 -13.28
C GLU A 385 13.14 -1.20 -11.75
N SER A 386 13.76 -0.21 -11.10
CA SER A 386 13.46 0.09 -9.70
C SER A 386 12.20 0.94 -9.66
N ASP A 387 11.19 0.60 -8.85
CA ASP A 387 10.01 1.45 -8.74
C ASP A 387 10.45 2.87 -8.32
N ASP A 388 10.36 3.81 -9.27
CA ASP A 388 11.01 5.14 -9.44
C ASP A 388 11.01 6.10 -8.22
N SER A 389 10.53 5.67 -7.06
CA SER A 389 10.14 6.51 -5.92
C SER A 389 10.94 6.27 -4.64
N ALA A 390 12.05 5.54 -4.69
CA ALA A 390 12.74 5.11 -3.46
C ALA A 390 13.45 6.23 -2.67
N GLN A 391 13.58 7.45 -3.21
CA GLN A 391 14.35 8.53 -2.59
C GLN A 391 13.65 9.90 -2.48
N LEU A 392 12.36 10.00 -2.82
CA LEU A 392 11.57 11.22 -2.57
C LEU A 392 11.58 11.65 -1.09
N SER A 393 11.76 10.71 -0.16
CA SER A 393 11.92 10.95 1.28
C SER A 393 13.02 11.95 1.63
N GLN A 394 14.00 12.12 0.74
CA GLN A 394 15.13 13.02 0.98
C GLN A 394 14.89 14.43 0.45
N ILE A 395 13.90 14.64 -0.43
CA ILE A 395 13.51 15.98 -0.87
C ILE A 395 12.65 16.58 0.23
N GLU A 396 13.15 17.64 0.84
CA GLU A 396 12.52 18.34 1.96
C GLU A 396 11.39 19.26 1.45
N THR A 397 10.33 18.66 0.90
CA THR A 397 9.18 19.34 0.28
C THR A 397 8.46 20.28 1.24
N GLU A 398 8.40 19.92 2.53
CA GLU A 398 7.91 20.77 3.62
C GLU A 398 8.71 22.06 3.75
N LYS A 399 10.05 21.98 3.63
CA LYS A 399 10.91 23.16 3.73
C LYS A 399 10.83 24.00 2.47
N LEU A 400 10.72 23.37 1.29
CA LEU A 400 10.48 24.07 0.03
C LEU A 400 9.20 24.91 0.12
N LEU A 401 8.07 24.31 0.48
CA LEU A 401 6.80 25.01 0.57
C LEU A 401 6.80 26.06 1.69
N ALA A 402 7.36 25.75 2.86
CA ALA A 402 7.46 26.71 3.96
C ALA A 402 8.26 27.96 3.54
N HIS A 403 9.36 27.78 2.82
CA HIS A 403 10.19 28.89 2.34
C HIS A 403 9.44 29.75 1.30
N LEU A 404 8.81 29.12 0.30
CA LEU A 404 8.04 29.84 -0.72
C LEU A 404 6.85 30.61 -0.12
N VAL A 405 6.17 30.00 0.85
CA VAL A 405 5.08 30.66 1.58
C VAL A 405 5.63 31.83 2.40
N GLU A 406 6.78 31.70 3.05
CA GLU A 406 7.40 32.80 3.80
C GLU A 406 7.77 33.97 2.88
N GLU A 407 8.36 33.72 1.70
CA GLU A 407 8.67 34.76 0.73
C GLU A 407 7.42 35.48 0.21
N GLU A 408 6.38 34.73 -0.14
CA GLU A 408 5.11 35.29 -0.63
C GLU A 408 4.37 36.06 0.49
N MET A 409 4.35 35.56 1.72
CA MET A 409 3.76 36.28 2.86
C MET A 409 4.52 37.58 3.18
N ASN A 410 5.85 37.57 3.09
CA ASN A 410 6.67 38.78 3.23
C ASN A 410 6.37 39.80 2.14
N LYS A 411 6.14 39.34 0.90
CA LYS A 411 5.72 40.20 -0.21
C LYS A 411 4.33 40.82 0.06
N ARG A 412 3.33 40.01 0.44
CA ARG A 412 1.99 40.51 0.81
C ARG A 412 2.01 41.50 1.97
N THR A 413 2.92 41.30 2.93
CA THR A 413 3.13 42.24 4.04
C THR A 413 3.66 43.58 3.55
N LYS A 414 4.64 43.58 2.63
CA LYS A 414 5.18 44.82 2.01
C LYS A 414 4.16 45.55 1.15
N GLU A 415 3.30 44.81 0.46
CA GLU A 415 2.21 45.34 -0.36
C GLU A 415 1.00 45.80 0.47
N GLY A 416 0.97 45.50 1.77
CA GLY A 416 -0.12 45.86 2.69
C GLY A 416 -1.40 45.03 2.53
N THR A 417 -1.37 43.96 1.73
CA THR A 417 -2.50 43.03 1.53
C THR A 417 -2.65 42.05 2.69
N TYR A 418 -1.56 41.75 3.39
CA TYR A 418 -1.57 40.96 4.64
C TYR A 418 -1.32 41.86 5.86
N LYS A 419 -2.25 41.83 6.82
CA LYS A 419 -2.21 42.64 8.05
C LYS A 419 -1.98 41.81 9.31
N GLY A 420 -1.68 40.52 9.18
CA GLY A 420 -1.48 39.62 10.31
C GLY A 420 -0.09 39.70 10.92
N LYS A 421 0.17 38.84 11.92
CA LYS A 421 1.50 38.70 12.53
C LYS A 421 2.51 38.13 11.54
N LYS A 422 3.81 38.35 11.81
CA LYS A 422 4.91 37.76 11.03
C LYS A 422 4.71 36.25 10.92
N PHE A 423 4.71 35.74 9.69
CA PHE A 423 4.63 34.32 9.41
C PHE A 423 5.87 33.60 9.93
N ASN A 424 5.67 32.45 10.60
CA ASN A 424 6.75 31.64 11.13
C ASN A 424 6.43 30.15 10.93
N ALA A 425 7.27 29.46 10.18
CA ALA A 425 7.08 28.07 9.81
C ALA A 425 7.99 27.13 10.61
N ILE A 426 7.43 26.01 11.07
CA ILE A 426 8.18 24.91 11.68
C ILE A 426 7.96 23.65 10.83
N CYS A 427 9.05 23.00 10.44
CA CYS A 427 8.99 21.82 9.57
C CYS A 427 9.24 20.53 10.36
N HIS A 428 8.42 19.51 10.11
CA HIS A 428 8.59 18.16 10.66
C HIS A 428 8.51 17.11 9.56
N PHE A 429 9.20 16.00 9.74
CA PHE A 429 9.06 14.81 8.90
C PHE A 429 8.73 13.60 9.76
N PHE A 430 7.53 13.04 9.57
CA PHE A 430 7.05 11.89 10.32
C PHE A 430 6.98 10.63 9.45
N GLY A 431 7.61 9.56 9.94
CA GLY A 431 7.34 8.20 9.47
C GLY A 431 8.33 7.14 9.92
N TYR A 432 9.63 7.43 10.01
CA TYR A 432 10.61 6.43 10.47
C TYR A 432 10.30 5.92 11.89
N GLN A 433 9.91 6.82 12.77
CA GLN A 433 9.48 6.52 14.14
C GLN A 433 8.23 5.62 14.20
N ALA A 434 7.33 5.72 13.21
CA ALA A 434 6.11 4.92 13.16
C ALA A 434 6.38 3.50 12.63
N ARG A 435 7.35 3.31 11.73
CA ARG A 435 7.63 2.00 11.09
C ARG A 435 8.15 0.93 12.04
N GLY A 436 8.87 1.34 13.09
CA GLY A 436 9.40 0.43 14.12
C GLY A 436 8.48 0.29 15.34
N SER A 437 7.30 0.91 15.33
CA SER A 437 6.39 0.91 16.47
C SER A 437 5.80 -0.48 16.75
N LEU A 438 5.38 -0.70 18.00
CA LEU A 438 4.63 -1.89 18.37
C LEU A 438 3.30 -1.94 17.59
N PRO A 439 2.96 -3.07 16.95
CA PRO A 439 1.73 -3.21 16.17
C PRO A 439 0.47 -3.12 17.04
N SER A 440 -0.55 -2.47 16.49
CA SER A 440 -1.91 -2.43 17.04
C SER A 440 -2.50 -3.84 17.16
N LYS A 441 -3.58 -4.01 17.93
CA LYS A 441 -4.31 -5.30 17.99
C LYS A 441 -4.78 -5.73 16.59
N PHE A 442 -5.27 -4.78 15.79
CA PHE A 442 -5.70 -5.04 14.43
C PHE A 442 -4.56 -5.57 13.55
N ASP A 443 -3.40 -4.91 13.53
CA ASP A 443 -2.27 -5.36 12.71
C ASP A 443 -1.68 -6.69 13.23
N CYS A 444 -1.70 -6.94 14.55
CA CYS A 444 -1.32 -8.23 15.12
C CYS A 444 -2.24 -9.35 14.64
N ASP A 445 -3.56 -9.18 14.77
CA ASP A 445 -4.56 -10.16 14.35
C ASP A 445 -4.50 -10.37 12.83
N TYR A 446 -4.47 -9.29 12.05
CA TYR A 446 -4.45 -9.36 10.59
C TYR A 446 -3.20 -10.05 10.06
N ALA A 447 -2.01 -9.68 10.55
CA ALA A 447 -0.76 -10.30 10.16
C ALA A 447 -0.71 -11.79 10.52
N PHE A 448 -1.13 -12.14 11.74
CA PHE A 448 -1.16 -13.51 12.21
C PHE A 448 -2.07 -14.39 11.33
N VAL A 449 -3.26 -13.89 11.01
CA VAL A 449 -4.21 -14.56 10.12
C VAL A 449 -3.65 -14.75 8.71
N LEU A 450 -2.98 -13.74 8.15
CA LEU A 450 -2.31 -13.87 6.85
C LEU A 450 -1.22 -14.95 6.86
N GLY A 451 -0.49 -15.09 7.97
CA GLY A 451 0.46 -16.19 8.18
C GLY A 451 -0.18 -17.57 8.10
N HIS A 452 -1.31 -17.77 8.80
CA HIS A 452 -2.10 -19.02 8.69
C HIS A 452 -2.59 -19.27 7.26
N ILE A 453 -3.06 -18.24 6.57
CA ILE A 453 -3.51 -18.35 5.18
C ILE A 453 -2.37 -18.83 4.28
N CYS A 454 -1.15 -18.33 4.46
CA CYS A 454 0.01 -18.78 3.68
C CYS A 454 0.25 -20.29 3.81
N TYR A 455 0.11 -20.85 5.02
CA TYR A 455 0.18 -22.29 5.21
C TYR A 455 -0.87 -23.03 4.35
N HIS A 456 -2.13 -22.60 4.40
CA HIS A 456 -3.19 -23.28 3.65
C HIS A 456 -3.07 -23.12 2.13
N ILE A 457 -2.54 -21.99 1.65
CA ILE A 457 -2.19 -21.80 0.23
C ILE A 457 -1.14 -22.84 -0.20
N LEU A 458 -0.07 -23.00 0.58
CA LEU A 458 1.00 -23.96 0.31
C LEU A 458 0.52 -25.40 0.42
N ALA A 459 -0.27 -25.74 1.45
CA ALA A 459 -0.84 -27.07 1.66
C ALA A 459 -1.81 -27.46 0.53
N ALA A 460 -2.51 -26.48 -0.06
CA ALA A 460 -3.34 -26.69 -1.24
C ALA A 460 -2.55 -26.71 -2.57
N GLY A 461 -1.22 -26.52 -2.52
CA GLY A 461 -0.35 -26.56 -3.70
C GLY A 461 -0.46 -25.34 -4.63
N LEU A 462 -1.03 -24.23 -4.14
CA LEU A 462 -1.27 -23.01 -4.92
C LEU A 462 0.02 -22.21 -5.12
N ASN A 463 0.25 -21.71 -6.34
CA ASN A 463 1.46 -21.00 -6.74
C ASN A 463 1.13 -19.62 -7.31
N GLY A 464 1.84 -18.57 -6.90
CA GLY A 464 1.63 -17.22 -7.42
C GLY A 464 0.40 -16.52 -6.83
N TYR A 465 0.01 -16.89 -5.61
CA TYR A 465 -1.14 -16.31 -4.91
C TYR A 465 -0.70 -15.30 -3.85
N LEU A 466 -1.57 -14.31 -3.61
CA LEU A 466 -1.51 -13.40 -2.47
C LEU A 466 -2.47 -13.90 -1.38
N ALA A 467 -2.03 -13.91 -0.13
CA ALA A 467 -2.91 -14.10 1.01
C ALA A 467 -3.86 -12.91 1.17
N THR A 468 -5.16 -13.17 1.32
CA THR A 468 -6.19 -12.11 1.38
C THR A 468 -7.20 -12.34 2.50
N VAL A 469 -7.63 -11.25 3.13
CA VAL A 469 -8.72 -11.25 4.10
C VAL A 469 -9.67 -10.12 3.75
N THR A 470 -10.96 -10.43 3.73
CA THR A 470 -12.03 -9.44 3.53
C THR A 470 -12.88 -9.33 4.78
N ASN A 471 -13.69 -8.28 4.82
CA ASN A 471 -14.55 -7.91 5.94
C ASN A 471 -13.77 -7.37 7.16
N LEU A 472 -12.63 -6.71 6.93
CA LEU A 472 -11.69 -6.27 7.96
C LEU A 472 -12.26 -5.18 8.89
N LYS A 473 -13.29 -4.45 8.46
CA LYS A 473 -14.01 -3.48 9.32
C LYS A 473 -14.72 -4.16 10.51
N HIS A 474 -15.16 -5.41 10.33
CA HIS A 474 -15.87 -6.19 11.35
C HIS A 474 -14.91 -6.91 12.32
N PRO A 475 -15.41 -7.46 13.44
CA PRO A 475 -14.59 -8.27 14.35
C PRO A 475 -14.02 -9.51 13.65
N VAL A 476 -12.90 -10.03 14.16
CA VAL A 476 -12.12 -11.13 13.56
C VAL A 476 -12.96 -12.38 13.27
N ASN A 477 -13.97 -12.66 14.09
CA ASN A 477 -14.86 -13.79 13.88
C ASN A 477 -15.74 -13.71 12.62
N LYS A 478 -15.85 -12.52 12.00
CA LYS A 478 -16.57 -12.29 10.75
C LYS A 478 -15.64 -12.13 9.54
N TRP A 479 -14.33 -12.21 9.72
CA TRP A 479 -13.38 -12.12 8.62
C TRP A 479 -13.51 -13.33 7.70
N ARG A 480 -13.37 -13.08 6.40
CA ARG A 480 -13.38 -14.12 5.37
C ARG A 480 -11.97 -14.26 4.82
N CYS A 481 -11.41 -15.46 4.94
CA CYS A 481 -10.05 -15.77 4.55
C CYS A 481 -10.04 -16.41 3.16
N GLY A 482 -9.10 -15.99 2.31
CA GLY A 482 -8.96 -16.51 0.96
C GLY A 482 -7.58 -16.22 0.37
N ALA A 483 -7.43 -16.58 -0.89
CA ALA A 483 -6.24 -16.29 -1.68
C ALA A 483 -6.64 -15.89 -3.10
N ALA A 484 -5.96 -14.86 -3.61
CA ALA A 484 -6.17 -14.35 -4.96
C ALA A 484 -4.88 -14.50 -5.78
N PRO A 485 -4.95 -14.97 -7.05
CA PRO A 485 -3.80 -14.98 -7.94
C PRO A 485 -3.23 -13.57 -8.11
N ILE A 486 -1.91 -13.41 -8.01
CA ILE A 486 -1.29 -12.08 -8.11
C ILE A 486 -1.53 -11.46 -9.49
N THR A 487 -1.54 -12.30 -10.53
CA THR A 487 -1.83 -11.93 -11.93
C THR A 487 -3.19 -11.25 -12.11
N ALA A 488 -4.20 -11.58 -11.29
CA ALA A 488 -5.52 -10.96 -11.31
C ALA A 488 -5.51 -9.50 -10.83
N MET A 489 -4.43 -9.06 -10.17
CA MET A 489 -4.26 -7.71 -9.63
C MET A 489 -3.27 -6.86 -10.45
N MET A 490 -2.64 -7.44 -11.48
CA MET A 490 -1.62 -6.77 -12.28
C MET A 490 -2.24 -5.94 -13.40
N THR A 491 -1.57 -4.85 -13.76
CA THR A 491 -1.87 -4.08 -14.97
C THR A 491 -0.59 -3.74 -15.74
N VAL A 492 -0.77 -3.34 -16.99
CA VAL A 492 0.32 -3.03 -17.92
C VAL A 492 0.28 -1.54 -18.25
N LYS A 493 1.24 -0.77 -17.75
CA LYS A 493 1.38 0.63 -18.14
C LYS A 493 1.92 0.74 -19.56
N ARG A 494 1.28 1.55 -20.39
CA ARG A 494 1.77 1.92 -21.73
C ARG A 494 2.44 3.28 -21.63
N TYR A 495 3.70 3.37 -22.03
CA TYR A 495 4.45 4.63 -22.03
C TYR A 495 4.47 5.17 -23.46
N GLY A 496 3.93 6.37 -23.65
CA GLY A 496 4.09 7.13 -24.89
C GLY A 496 5.35 7.99 -24.81
N ARG A 497 6.33 7.75 -25.69
CA ARG A 497 7.39 8.72 -25.98
C ARG A 497 7.18 9.23 -27.41
N GLY A 498 6.59 10.41 -27.52
CA GLY A 498 6.43 11.12 -28.80
C GLY A 498 5.46 10.48 -29.79
N PRO A 499 5.29 11.08 -30.98
CA PRO A 499 4.33 10.61 -31.98
C PRO A 499 4.81 9.27 -32.56
N GLY A 500 4.07 8.19 -32.31
CA GLY A 500 4.20 6.92 -33.04
C GLY A 500 4.87 5.75 -32.33
N ALA A 501 5.45 5.91 -31.14
CA ALA A 501 6.08 4.82 -30.39
C ALA A 501 5.49 4.68 -28.97
N SER A 502 4.50 3.80 -28.81
CA SER A 502 3.99 3.35 -27.51
C SER A 502 4.70 2.06 -27.10
N PHE A 503 5.57 2.13 -26.10
CA PHE A 503 6.18 0.94 -25.51
C PHE A 503 5.22 0.33 -24.46
N ILE A 504 4.98 -0.97 -24.58
CA ILE A 504 4.21 -1.74 -23.60
C ILE A 504 5.14 -2.03 -22.42
N GLY A 505 4.82 -1.52 -21.23
CA GLY A 505 5.59 -1.78 -20.01
C GLY A 505 5.48 -3.25 -19.57
N LYS A 506 6.36 -3.67 -18.65
CA LYS A 506 6.24 -4.99 -18.03
C LYS A 506 4.99 -5.04 -17.13
N PRO A 507 4.25 -6.16 -17.08
CA PRO A 507 3.21 -6.36 -16.09
C PRO A 507 3.74 -6.17 -14.67
N ALA A 508 3.01 -5.40 -13.86
CA ALA A 508 3.32 -5.20 -12.46
C ALA A 508 2.04 -4.95 -11.65
N LEU A 509 2.12 -5.12 -10.34
CA LEU A 509 1.19 -4.47 -9.43
C LEU A 509 1.54 -2.99 -9.39
N HIS A 510 0.52 -2.13 -9.33
CA HIS A 510 0.72 -0.69 -9.20
C HIS A 510 0.17 -0.20 -7.87
N PRO A 511 0.82 0.81 -7.25
CA PRO A 511 0.30 1.44 -6.05
C PRO A 511 -1.08 2.05 -6.33
N ALA A 512 -2.07 1.71 -5.52
CA ALA A 512 -3.37 2.37 -5.52
C ALA A 512 -3.23 3.78 -4.96
N THR A 513 -3.79 4.76 -5.66
CA THR A 513 -3.86 6.15 -5.20
C THR A 513 -5.13 6.39 -4.39
N VAL A 514 -5.22 7.53 -3.71
CA VAL A 514 -6.48 7.96 -3.08
C VAL A 514 -7.57 8.12 -4.14
N ASP A 515 -8.73 7.53 -3.89
CA ASP A 515 -9.92 7.71 -4.73
C ASP A 515 -10.60 9.05 -4.40
N LEU A 516 -10.46 10.02 -5.30
CA LEU A 516 -11.08 11.36 -5.19
C LEU A 516 -12.61 11.33 -5.33
N THR A 517 -13.21 10.18 -5.64
CA THR A 517 -14.66 9.95 -5.61
C THR A 517 -15.10 9.07 -4.43
N GLY A 518 -14.14 8.57 -3.65
CA GLY A 518 -14.37 7.66 -2.54
C GLY A 518 -14.95 8.35 -1.30
N LYS A 519 -15.62 7.55 -0.45
CA LYS A 519 -16.27 8.02 0.79
C LYS A 519 -15.31 8.71 1.77
N ALA A 520 -14.07 8.23 1.86
CA ALA A 520 -13.06 8.82 2.75
C ALA A 520 -12.66 10.24 2.29
N TYR A 521 -12.43 10.44 0.98
CA TYR A 521 -12.16 11.77 0.44
C TYR A 521 -13.39 12.68 0.52
N GLU A 522 -14.59 12.13 0.29
CA GLU A 522 -15.83 12.90 0.46
C GLU A 522 -16.00 13.40 1.90
N LEU A 523 -15.67 12.59 2.91
CA LEU A 523 -15.68 12.97 4.31
C LEU A 523 -14.68 14.10 4.62
N LEU A 524 -13.47 14.03 4.05
CA LEU A 524 -12.50 15.12 4.13
C LEU A 524 -13.06 16.39 3.49
N ARG A 525 -13.54 16.31 2.24
CA ARG A 525 -14.03 17.46 1.47
C ARG A 525 -15.18 18.19 2.18
N LYS A 526 -16.11 17.45 2.78
CA LYS A 526 -17.24 18.02 3.55
C LYS A 526 -16.78 18.82 4.78
N ASN A 527 -15.65 18.45 5.37
CA ASN A 527 -15.14 19.07 6.59
C ASN A 527 -13.95 20.01 6.36
N ALA A 528 -13.37 20.07 5.16
CA ALA A 528 -12.13 20.81 4.87
C ALA A 528 -12.21 22.30 5.27
N THR A 529 -13.29 22.99 4.90
CA THR A 529 -13.49 24.40 5.28
C THR A 529 -13.62 24.56 6.79
N LYS A 530 -14.31 23.62 7.45
CA LYS A 530 -14.45 23.62 8.91
C LYS A 530 -13.10 23.44 9.59
N PHE A 531 -12.31 22.46 9.18
CA PHE A 531 -10.96 22.22 9.72
C PHE A 531 -10.04 23.41 9.50
N LEU A 532 -10.13 24.05 8.34
CA LEU A 532 -9.33 25.21 8.00
C LEU A 532 -9.63 26.41 8.92
N MET A 533 -10.90 26.68 9.19
CA MET A 533 -11.32 27.91 9.88
C MET A 533 -11.55 27.73 11.38
N GLU A 534 -12.15 26.63 11.81
CA GLU A 534 -12.47 26.32 13.20
C GLU A 534 -11.40 25.35 13.72
N ASP A 535 -10.66 25.70 14.78
CA ASP A 535 -9.55 24.89 15.32
C ASP A 535 -10.09 23.63 16.05
N VAL A 536 -10.76 22.75 15.31
CA VAL A 536 -11.45 21.54 15.78
C VAL A 536 -10.50 20.34 15.80
N TYR A 537 -9.28 20.56 16.28
CA TYR A 537 -8.25 19.54 16.39
C TYR A 537 -8.76 18.38 17.26
N ARG A 538 -8.46 17.16 16.83
CA ARG A 538 -8.79 15.95 17.58
C ARG A 538 -7.50 15.31 18.08
N ASN A 539 -7.46 14.92 19.34
CA ASN A 539 -6.34 14.15 19.89
C ASN A 539 -6.76 12.70 20.14
N PRO A 540 -6.36 11.73 19.30
CA PRO A 540 -6.70 10.32 19.47
C PRO A 540 -5.91 9.67 20.62
N GLY A 541 -4.88 10.33 21.17
CA GLY A 541 -4.01 9.78 22.19
C GLY A 541 -3.04 8.71 21.65
N PRO A 542 -2.23 8.11 22.53
CA PRO A 542 -1.32 7.02 22.17
C PRO A 542 -2.06 5.75 21.77
N LEU A 543 -1.42 4.92 20.95
CA LEU A 543 -1.89 3.58 20.64
C LEU A 543 -2.13 2.80 21.95
N GLN A 544 -3.37 2.34 22.15
CA GLN A 544 -3.75 1.53 23.31
C GLN A 544 -3.69 0.05 22.95
N PHE A 545 -3.14 -0.77 23.84
CA PHE A 545 -3.11 -2.23 23.72
C PHE A 545 -4.14 -2.92 24.59
N ASP A 546 -4.88 -2.18 25.41
CA ASP A 546 -5.99 -2.68 26.21
C ASP A 546 -7.05 -1.60 26.43
N GLY A 547 -8.25 -2.01 26.86
CA GLY A 547 -9.37 -1.13 27.13
C GLY A 547 -10.18 -0.70 25.89
N PRO A 548 -11.18 0.20 26.07
CA PRO A 548 -12.22 0.49 25.06
C PRO A 548 -11.74 1.07 23.73
N GLY A 549 -10.51 1.60 23.66
CA GLY A 549 -9.92 2.19 22.45
C GLY A 549 -8.97 1.27 21.68
N ALA A 550 -8.59 0.12 22.24
CA ALA A 550 -7.54 -0.74 21.68
C ALA A 550 -7.94 -1.42 20.37
N ASP A 551 -9.23 -1.66 20.18
CA ASP A 551 -9.81 -2.31 18.98
C ASP A 551 -10.31 -1.31 17.93
N SER A 552 -10.05 -0.01 18.13
CA SER A 552 -10.32 1.01 17.12
C SER A 552 -9.56 0.68 15.84
N LYS A 553 -10.15 0.98 14.68
CA LYS A 553 -9.51 0.81 13.37
C LYS A 553 -9.42 2.16 12.67
N VAL A 554 -8.54 2.26 11.68
CA VAL A 554 -8.48 3.43 10.79
C VAL A 554 -9.84 3.80 10.19
N VAL A 555 -10.08 5.10 10.07
CA VAL A 555 -11.35 5.70 9.62
C VAL A 555 -11.62 5.29 8.17
N THR A 556 -10.61 5.36 7.30
CA THR A 556 -10.67 4.94 5.89
C THR A 556 -11.22 3.53 5.73
N LEU A 557 -10.73 2.55 6.49
CA LEU A 557 -11.25 1.17 6.45
C LEU A 557 -12.71 1.07 6.91
N CYS A 558 -13.12 1.90 7.89
CA CYS A 558 -14.47 1.86 8.44
C CYS A 558 -15.51 2.51 7.51
N VAL A 559 -15.12 3.56 6.78
CA VAL A 559 -16.04 4.34 5.94
C VAL A 559 -16.11 3.81 4.52
N GLU A 560 -15.05 3.19 4.03
CA GLU A 560 -15.05 2.58 2.70
C GLU A 560 -15.82 1.26 2.72
N ASP A 561 -16.66 1.05 1.71
CA ASP A 561 -17.44 -0.18 1.58
C ASP A 561 -16.83 -1.06 0.51
N GLN A 562 -15.80 -1.81 0.93
CA GLN A 562 -14.96 -2.62 0.04
C GLN A 562 -15.31 -4.11 0.04
N ASP A 563 -16.57 -4.50 0.35
CA ASP A 563 -16.99 -5.91 0.27
C ASP A 563 -17.26 -6.33 -1.19
N TYR A 564 -16.22 -6.30 -2.01
CA TYR A 564 -16.28 -6.68 -3.43
C TYR A 564 -16.84 -8.09 -3.61
N MET A 565 -16.34 -9.05 -2.82
CA MET A 565 -16.80 -10.45 -2.87
C MET A 565 -18.24 -10.60 -2.39
N GLY A 566 -18.67 -9.84 -1.39
CA GLY A 566 -20.07 -9.77 -0.98
C GLY A 566 -20.98 -9.26 -2.08
N ARG A 567 -20.56 -8.23 -2.84
CA ARG A 567 -21.32 -7.71 -3.99
C ARG A 567 -21.41 -8.71 -5.14
N ILE A 568 -20.35 -9.48 -5.39
CA ILE A 568 -20.41 -10.60 -6.36
C ILE A 568 -21.43 -11.65 -5.89
N LYS A 569 -21.42 -11.99 -4.59
CA LYS A 569 -22.38 -12.94 -4.02
C LYS A 569 -23.82 -12.43 -4.15
N GLU A 570 -24.05 -11.15 -3.85
CA GLU A 570 -25.36 -10.52 -4.00
C GLU A 570 -25.84 -10.56 -5.47
N LEU A 571 -24.95 -10.29 -6.42
CA LEU A 571 -25.24 -10.45 -7.85
C LEU A 571 -25.65 -11.89 -8.21
N LYS A 572 -24.92 -12.90 -7.71
CA LYS A 572 -25.28 -14.32 -7.89
C LYS A 572 -26.66 -14.64 -7.31
N GLU A 573 -27.01 -14.10 -6.14
CA GLU A 573 -28.34 -14.27 -5.55
C GLU A 573 -29.46 -13.65 -6.42
N TYR A 574 -29.22 -12.50 -7.06
CA TYR A 574 -30.17 -11.94 -8.03
C TYR A 574 -30.32 -12.83 -9.27
N LEU A 575 -29.23 -13.36 -9.80
CA LEU A 575 -29.27 -14.28 -10.95
C LEU A 575 -30.05 -15.56 -10.61
N ASP A 576 -29.87 -16.12 -9.41
CA ASP A 576 -30.61 -17.29 -8.93
C ASP A 576 -32.11 -16.99 -8.73
N LYS A 577 -32.45 -15.78 -8.28
CA LYS A 577 -33.85 -15.31 -8.22
C LYS A 577 -34.46 -15.24 -9.61
N VAL A 578 -33.75 -14.64 -10.58
CA VAL A 578 -34.21 -14.59 -11.99
C VAL A 578 -34.41 -16.01 -12.51
N ARG A 579 -33.42 -16.90 -12.35
CA ARG A 579 -33.51 -18.32 -12.73
C ARG A 579 -34.71 -19.03 -12.11
N THR A 580 -35.05 -18.69 -10.87
CA THR A 580 -36.20 -19.25 -10.17
C THR A 580 -37.53 -18.73 -10.71
N ILE A 581 -37.60 -17.46 -11.11
CA ILE A 581 -38.78 -16.84 -11.72
C ILE A 581 -39.05 -17.41 -13.12
N VAL A 582 -38.00 -17.63 -13.93
CA VAL A 582 -38.13 -18.12 -15.32
C VAL A 582 -38.16 -19.66 -15.45
N LYS A 583 -38.64 -20.36 -14.42
CA LYS A 583 -38.78 -21.83 -14.47
C LYS A 583 -39.74 -22.27 -15.59
N PRO A 584 -39.57 -23.51 -16.14
CA PRO A 584 -40.52 -24.07 -17.10
C PRO A 584 -41.95 -24.00 -16.58
N GLY A 585 -42.84 -23.32 -17.32
CA GLY A 585 -44.22 -23.03 -16.91
C GLY A 585 -44.52 -21.56 -16.56
N CYS A 586 -43.51 -20.69 -16.53
CA CYS A 586 -43.73 -19.24 -16.43
C CYS A 586 -44.45 -18.67 -17.67
N SER A 587 -45.09 -17.50 -17.52
CA SER A 587 -45.78 -16.84 -18.65
C SER A 587 -44.78 -16.35 -19.70
N GLN A 588 -45.21 -16.33 -20.96
CA GLN A 588 -44.40 -15.83 -22.07
C GLN A 588 -43.97 -14.36 -21.87
N ASP A 589 -44.80 -13.55 -21.24
CA ASP A 589 -44.49 -12.13 -20.97
C ASP A 589 -43.35 -11.98 -19.96
N VAL A 590 -43.35 -12.80 -18.90
CA VAL A 590 -42.27 -12.82 -17.91
C VAL A 590 -40.96 -13.26 -18.54
N LEU A 591 -40.99 -14.29 -19.40
CA LEU A 591 -39.81 -14.77 -20.10
C LEU A 591 -39.24 -13.70 -21.06
N LYS A 592 -40.09 -13.03 -21.84
CA LYS A 592 -39.69 -11.95 -22.74
C LYS A 592 -39.09 -10.76 -21.97
N ALA A 593 -39.71 -10.36 -20.86
CA ALA A 593 -39.21 -9.28 -20.01
C ALA A 593 -37.84 -9.61 -19.41
N ALA A 594 -37.66 -10.83 -18.90
CA ALA A 594 -36.38 -11.30 -18.35
C ALA A 594 -35.28 -11.33 -19.42
N LEU A 595 -35.57 -11.85 -20.62
CA LEU A 595 -34.63 -11.84 -21.74
C LEU A 595 -34.20 -10.42 -22.14
N SER A 596 -35.17 -9.50 -22.28
CA SER A 596 -34.88 -8.11 -22.63
C SER A 596 -34.04 -7.40 -21.58
N ALA A 597 -34.36 -7.57 -20.29
CA ALA A 597 -33.58 -6.99 -19.20
C ALA A 597 -32.15 -7.55 -19.14
N MET A 598 -31.99 -8.87 -19.27
CA MET A 598 -30.66 -9.50 -19.26
C MET A 598 -29.83 -9.11 -20.48
N ALA A 599 -30.45 -8.96 -21.66
CA ALA A 599 -29.77 -8.46 -22.85
C ALA A 599 -29.24 -7.03 -22.65
N ALA A 600 -30.06 -6.13 -22.11
CA ALA A 600 -29.66 -4.76 -21.81
C ALA A 600 -28.51 -4.70 -20.78
N VAL A 601 -28.60 -5.49 -19.71
CA VAL A 601 -27.50 -5.61 -18.72
C VAL A 601 -26.21 -6.09 -19.39
N THR A 602 -26.30 -7.10 -20.26
CA THR A 602 -25.13 -7.65 -20.96
C THR A 602 -24.48 -6.61 -21.89
N GLU A 603 -25.30 -5.83 -22.61
CA GLU A 603 -24.81 -4.76 -23.50
C GLU A 603 -24.10 -3.66 -22.71
N ILE A 604 -24.72 -3.18 -21.62
CA ILE A 604 -24.13 -2.16 -20.73
C ILE A 604 -22.78 -2.65 -20.19
N LEU A 605 -22.72 -3.88 -19.67
CA LEU A 605 -21.47 -4.44 -19.13
C LEU A 605 -20.42 -4.66 -20.22
N SER A 606 -20.81 -5.06 -21.43
CA SER A 606 -19.90 -5.18 -22.57
C SER A 606 -19.28 -3.84 -22.93
N VAL A 607 -20.07 -2.76 -22.96
CA VAL A 607 -19.57 -1.39 -23.20
C VAL A 607 -18.62 -0.95 -22.09
N MET A 608 -18.96 -1.20 -20.82
CA MET A 608 -18.11 -0.84 -19.69
C MET A 608 -16.81 -1.64 -19.62
N SER A 609 -16.82 -2.90 -20.06
CA SER A 609 -15.64 -3.79 -20.06
C SER A 609 -14.71 -3.59 -21.26
N SER A 610 -15.20 -2.90 -22.30
CA SER A 610 -14.43 -2.58 -23.49
C SER A 610 -13.39 -1.50 -23.14
N PRO A 611 -12.10 -1.68 -23.52
CA PRO A 611 -11.09 -0.67 -23.28
C PRO A 611 -11.54 0.61 -23.99
N ALA A 612 -11.67 1.72 -23.25
CA ALA A 612 -12.04 3.00 -23.81
C ALA A 612 -11.15 3.29 -25.02
N SER A 613 -11.73 3.23 -26.22
CA SER A 613 -11.06 3.65 -27.43
C SER A 613 -10.65 5.10 -27.21
N ASN A 614 -9.35 5.36 -27.28
CA ASN A 614 -8.70 6.67 -27.30
C ASN A 614 -9.68 7.83 -27.46
N GLY A 615 -9.78 8.68 -26.43
CA GLY A 615 -10.31 10.02 -26.57
C GLY A 615 -9.48 10.81 -27.58
N ASN A 616 -9.76 10.62 -28.86
CA ASN A 616 -9.76 11.72 -29.82
C ASN A 616 -11.06 12.49 -29.56
N THR A 617 -11.05 13.32 -28.52
CA THR A 617 -11.85 14.55 -28.58
C THR A 617 -11.07 15.49 -29.50
N PRO A 618 -11.65 15.94 -30.63
CA PRO A 618 -11.11 17.11 -31.30
C PRO A 618 -11.28 18.30 -30.35
N PHE A 619 -10.35 19.25 -30.42
CA PHE A 619 -10.22 20.52 -29.66
C PHE A 619 -9.25 20.48 -28.48
#